data_AF-A0A1I5YJZ5-F1
#
_entry.id   AF-A0A1I5YJZ5-F1
#
_cell.length_a   1.000
_cell.length_b   1.000
_cell.length_c   1.000
_cell.angle_alpha   90.00
_cell.angle_beta   90.00
_cell.angle_gamma   90.00
#
_symmetry.space_group_name_H-M   'P 1'
#
loop_
_entity.id
_entity.type
_entity.pdbx_description
1 polymer ?
#
loop_
_entity_poly.entity_id
_entity_poly.type
_entity_poly.pdbx_seq_one_letter_code
_entity_poly.pdbx_strand_id
1 'polypeptide(L)'
;MWFDIYGPFDLARIDMKIPSQQPDFWEQVQEASARYDYESQGLERAIGCYAFGLRHGDAMKPWYIGMTVAKGGFRREVLEKHKRDHYDAVIREHRGTPILFLMPLLTPEGYFSRNRKSAKPLIQWVEKMLFGVALRQNPECRNQRDTKYLRNVVVHGIFNSRPVGQQGPEVTAARRMFGET
;
A
#
# COMPACT_ATOMS: atom_id res chain seq x y z
N MET A 1 15.12 10.03 8.17
CA MET A 1 14.11 9.79 7.11
C MET A 1 13.02 8.93 7.70
N TRP A 2 11.78 9.16 7.30
CA TRP A 2 10.60 8.44 7.80
C TRP A 2 9.52 8.40 6.71
N PHE A 3 8.50 7.57 6.88
CA PHE A 3 7.37 7.49 5.96
C PHE A 3 6.13 8.03 6.65
N ASP A 4 5.34 8.81 5.93
CA ASP A 4 4.01 9.24 6.36
C ASP A 4 2.93 8.55 5.52
N ILE A 5 1.65 8.74 5.87
CA ILE A 5 0.52 8.12 5.19
C ILE A 5 -0.45 9.20 4.71
N TYR A 6 -0.76 9.14 3.42
CA TYR A 6 -1.73 10.02 2.76
C TYR A 6 -2.84 9.17 2.13
N GLY A 7 -4.09 9.61 2.32
CA GLY A 7 -5.29 8.91 1.89
C GLY A 7 -6.23 8.57 3.07
N PRO A 8 -7.22 7.70 2.88
CA PRO A 8 -7.53 7.00 1.64
C PRO A 8 -7.99 7.97 0.55
N PHE A 9 -7.45 7.84 -0.66
CA PHE A 9 -7.92 8.57 -1.83
C PHE A 9 -8.84 7.69 -2.66
N ASP A 10 -9.96 8.23 -3.10
CA ASP A 10 -10.91 7.50 -3.91
C ASP A 10 -10.45 7.49 -5.38
N LEU A 11 -10.49 6.32 -6.01
CA LEU A 11 -10.24 6.16 -7.44
C LEU A 11 -11.58 6.07 -8.19
N ALA A 12 -11.71 6.81 -9.29
CA ALA A 12 -12.84 6.64 -10.18
C ALA A 12 -12.71 5.32 -10.95
N ARG A 13 -13.85 4.70 -11.26
CA ARG A 13 -13.92 3.54 -12.15
C ARG A 13 -15.02 3.71 -13.19
N ILE A 14 -14.76 3.25 -14.40
CA ILE A 14 -15.71 3.24 -15.52
C ILE A 14 -15.73 1.80 -16.04
N ASP A 15 -16.93 1.21 -16.15
CA ASP A 15 -17.12 -0.17 -16.62
C ASP A 15 -16.18 -1.18 -15.96
N MET A 16 -16.08 -1.10 -14.62
CA MET A 16 -15.24 -1.97 -13.79
C MET A 16 -13.73 -1.87 -14.07
N LYS A 17 -13.27 -0.74 -14.62
CA LYS A 17 -11.86 -0.45 -14.87
C LYS A 17 -11.46 0.89 -14.29
N ILE A 18 -10.21 0.99 -13.85
CA ILE A 18 -9.54 2.22 -13.47
C ILE A 18 -9.03 2.90 -14.75
N PRO A 19 -9.60 4.04 -15.19
CA PRO A 19 -9.04 4.79 -16.30
C PRO A 19 -7.62 5.28 -15.95
N SER A 20 -6.80 5.48 -16.99
CA SER A 20 -5.43 6.01 -16.84
C SER A 20 -5.41 7.47 -16.40
N GLN A 21 -6.43 8.23 -16.78
CA GLN A 21 -6.66 9.59 -16.34
C GLN A 21 -7.62 9.58 -15.17
N GLN A 22 -7.21 10.20 -14.07
CA GLN A 22 -7.91 10.22 -12.79
C GLN A 22 -7.81 11.63 -12.20
N PRO A 23 -8.44 12.64 -12.83
CA PRO A 23 -8.31 14.04 -12.40
C PRO A 23 -8.70 14.23 -10.92
N ASP A 24 -9.86 13.70 -10.52
CA ASP A 24 -10.40 13.84 -9.16
C ASP A 24 -9.48 13.19 -8.10
N PHE A 25 -8.83 12.08 -8.43
CA PHE A 25 -7.83 11.46 -7.55
C PHE A 25 -6.62 12.38 -7.37
N TRP A 26 -6.11 12.99 -8.44
CA TRP A 26 -4.95 13.88 -8.35
C TRP A 26 -5.30 15.21 -7.68
N GLU A 27 -6.53 15.69 -7.82
CA GLU A 27 -7.03 16.84 -7.06
C GLU A 27 -7.01 16.55 -5.55
N GLN A 28 -7.58 15.41 -5.12
CA GLN A 28 -7.50 14.98 -3.70
C GLN A 28 -6.04 14.89 -3.19
N VAL A 29 -5.12 14.40 -4.02
CA VAL A 29 -3.68 14.31 -3.68
C VAL A 29 -3.06 15.69 -3.53
N GLN A 30 -3.39 16.64 -4.39
CA GLN A 30 -2.90 18.02 -4.32
C GLN A 30 -3.40 18.73 -3.07
N GLU A 31 -4.70 18.60 -2.78
CA GLU A 31 -5.32 19.15 -1.56
C GLU A 31 -4.65 18.59 -0.29
N ALA A 32 -4.39 17.28 -0.27
CA ALA A 32 -3.71 16.64 0.85
C ALA A 32 -2.25 17.11 1.00
N SER A 33 -1.55 17.40 -0.11
CA SER A 33 -0.20 17.97 -0.09
C SER A 33 -0.18 19.37 0.53
N ALA A 34 -1.19 20.19 0.22
CA ALA A 34 -1.30 21.56 0.72
C ALA A 34 -1.57 21.63 2.24
N ARG A 35 -2.19 20.61 2.84
CA ARG A 35 -2.49 20.55 4.29
C ARG A 35 -1.25 20.71 5.19
N TYR A 36 -0.07 20.38 4.68
CA TYR A 36 1.19 20.48 5.40
C TYR A 36 2.13 21.56 4.83
N ASP A 37 1.58 22.53 4.10
CA ASP A 37 2.31 23.66 3.50
C ASP A 37 3.44 23.23 2.54
N TYR A 38 3.30 22.05 1.93
CA TYR A 38 4.20 21.60 0.87
C TYR A 38 3.76 22.15 -0.48
N GLU A 39 4.70 22.22 -1.45
CA GLU A 39 4.37 22.48 -2.85
C GLU A 39 3.17 21.62 -3.30
N SER A 40 2.21 22.20 -4.02
CA SER A 40 0.96 21.50 -4.41
C SER A 40 1.18 20.19 -5.16
N GLN A 41 2.29 20.05 -5.89
CA GLN A 41 2.68 18.83 -6.60
C GLN A 41 3.79 18.02 -5.90
N GLY A 42 4.11 18.37 -4.66
CA GLY A 42 5.17 17.74 -3.87
C GLY A 42 4.90 16.26 -3.68
N LEU A 43 3.69 15.92 -3.20
CA LEU A 43 3.28 14.54 -2.96
C LEU A 43 3.25 13.73 -4.25
N GLU A 44 2.69 14.27 -5.35
CA GLU A 44 2.64 13.60 -6.65
C GLU A 44 4.02 13.15 -7.15
N ARG A 45 5.04 13.96 -6.90
CA ARG A 45 6.43 13.76 -7.35
C ARG A 45 7.28 13.00 -6.33
N ALA A 46 6.74 12.69 -5.15
CA ALA A 46 7.46 11.99 -4.10
C ALA A 46 7.77 10.54 -4.48
N ILE A 47 8.78 9.99 -3.82
CA ILE A 47 9.13 8.56 -3.87
C ILE A 47 8.65 7.88 -2.59
N GLY A 48 8.42 6.57 -2.65
CA GLY A 48 7.98 5.81 -1.48
C GLY A 48 7.15 4.60 -1.86
N CYS A 49 6.23 4.22 -0.97
CA CYS A 49 5.33 3.08 -1.15
C CYS A 49 3.90 3.53 -1.44
N TYR A 50 3.07 2.65 -1.96
CA TYR A 50 1.64 2.88 -2.14
C TYR A 50 0.87 1.57 -1.94
N ALA A 51 -0.39 1.69 -1.55
CA ALA A 51 -1.28 0.55 -1.34
C ALA A 51 -2.61 0.79 -2.05
N PHE A 52 -2.98 -0.11 -2.96
CA PHE A 52 -4.31 -0.20 -3.52
C PHE A 52 -5.18 -1.10 -2.65
N GLY A 53 -6.42 -0.69 -2.41
CA GLY A 53 -7.38 -1.43 -1.63
C GLY A 53 -8.82 -1.25 -2.11
N LEU A 54 -9.71 -2.02 -1.49
CA LEU A 54 -11.15 -1.87 -1.65
C LEU A 54 -11.77 -1.51 -0.30
N ARG A 55 -12.62 -0.48 -0.29
CA ARG A 55 -13.40 -0.03 0.86
C ARG A 55 -14.83 -0.53 0.79
N HIS A 56 -15.35 -1.05 1.90
CA HIS A 56 -16.72 -1.48 2.10
C HIS A 56 -17.25 -0.93 3.42
N GLY A 57 -18.05 0.15 3.37
CA GLY A 57 -18.37 0.91 4.58
C GLY A 57 -17.06 1.39 5.23
N ASP A 58 -16.88 1.04 6.50
CA ASP A 58 -15.69 1.40 7.29
C ASP A 58 -14.52 0.42 7.10
N ALA A 59 -14.76 -0.77 6.54
CA ALA A 59 -13.73 -1.77 6.35
C ALA A 59 -12.91 -1.49 5.08
N MET A 60 -11.58 -1.56 5.19
CA MET A 60 -10.65 -1.43 4.06
C MET A 60 -9.79 -2.69 3.96
N LYS A 61 -9.72 -3.27 2.75
CA LYS A 61 -8.94 -4.47 2.47
C LYS A 61 -7.83 -4.14 1.47
N PRO A 62 -6.54 -4.32 1.80
CA PRO A 62 -5.44 -4.06 0.88
C PRO A 62 -5.35 -5.19 -0.16
N TRP A 63 -5.11 -4.83 -1.42
CA TRP A 63 -5.09 -5.77 -2.55
C TRP A 63 -3.82 -5.73 -3.37
N TYR A 64 -3.04 -4.65 -3.29
CA TYR A 64 -1.74 -4.56 -3.94
C TYR A 64 -0.88 -3.52 -3.24
N ILE A 65 0.36 -3.86 -2.91
CA ILE A 65 1.37 -2.94 -2.40
C ILE A 65 2.40 -2.71 -3.50
N GLY A 66 2.85 -1.48 -3.68
CA GLY A 66 3.93 -1.18 -4.59
C GLY A 66 4.84 -0.09 -4.05
N MET A 67 5.87 0.22 -4.82
CA MET A 67 6.78 1.32 -4.54
C MET A 67 7.14 2.08 -5.81
N THR A 68 7.60 3.31 -5.64
CA THR A 68 8.20 4.11 -6.71
C THR A 68 9.49 4.76 -6.22
N VAL A 69 10.51 4.69 -7.09
CA VAL A 69 11.73 5.52 -7.02
C VAL A 69 11.98 6.23 -8.36
N ALA A 70 10.95 6.29 -9.20
CA ALA A 70 11.04 6.87 -10.54
C ALA A 70 11.14 8.41 -10.48
N LYS A 71 11.67 9.03 -11.54
CA LYS A 71 11.74 10.50 -11.65
C LYS A 71 10.35 11.16 -11.58
N GLY A 72 9.32 10.47 -12.06
CA GLY A 72 7.94 10.94 -12.04
C GLY A 72 7.16 10.61 -10.77
N GLY A 73 7.81 10.08 -9.73
CA GLY A 73 7.20 9.79 -8.44
C GLY A 73 5.97 8.89 -8.52
N PHE A 74 5.00 9.13 -7.64
CA PHE A 74 3.70 8.45 -7.67
C PHE A 74 2.93 8.75 -8.95
N ARG A 75 3.01 9.98 -9.47
CA ARG A 75 2.25 10.43 -10.66
C ARG A 75 2.45 9.56 -11.88
N ARG A 76 3.68 9.08 -12.09
CA ARG A 76 4.01 8.21 -13.22
C ARG A 76 3.85 6.73 -12.92
N GLU A 77 3.96 6.29 -11.66
CA GLU A 77 3.98 4.86 -11.29
C GLU A 77 2.59 4.29 -10.98
N VAL A 78 1.80 4.94 -10.11
CA VAL A 78 0.68 4.24 -9.41
C VAL A 78 -0.49 3.87 -10.30
N LEU A 79 -0.59 4.49 -11.48
CA LEU A 79 -1.61 4.25 -12.51
C LEU A 79 -1.02 3.73 -13.83
N GLU A 80 0.22 3.24 -13.83
CA GLU A 80 0.76 2.56 -15.01
C GLU A 80 -0.12 1.39 -15.41
N LYS A 81 -0.14 1.07 -16.70
CA LYS A 81 -1.04 0.06 -17.28
C LYS A 81 -1.00 -1.25 -16.47
N HIS A 82 0.19 -1.77 -16.20
CA HIS A 82 0.34 -3.05 -15.51
C HIS A 82 -0.14 -3.01 -14.03
N LYS A 83 -0.14 -1.84 -13.37
CA LYS A 83 -0.75 -1.66 -12.04
C LYS A 83 -2.27 -1.66 -12.14
N ARG A 84 -2.81 -0.89 -13.08
CA ARG A 84 -4.26 -0.83 -13.34
C ARG A 84 -4.80 -2.19 -13.76
N ASP A 85 -4.06 -2.98 -14.53
CA ASP A 85 -4.46 -4.34 -14.88
C ASP A 85 -4.68 -5.21 -13.62
N HIS A 86 -3.85 -5.04 -12.57
CA HIS A 86 -4.08 -5.69 -11.27
C HIS A 86 -5.34 -5.15 -10.57
N TYR A 87 -5.52 -3.83 -10.56
CA TYR A 87 -6.67 -3.19 -9.90
C TYR A 87 -7.99 -3.59 -10.58
N ASP A 88 -8.04 -3.55 -11.91
CA ASP A 88 -9.21 -3.93 -12.71
C ASP A 88 -9.60 -5.38 -12.48
N ALA A 89 -8.62 -6.28 -12.34
CA ALA A 89 -8.89 -7.68 -12.06
C ALA A 89 -9.51 -7.84 -10.65
N VAL A 90 -9.00 -7.12 -9.64
CA VAL A 90 -9.59 -7.10 -8.31
C VAL A 90 -11.01 -6.51 -8.32
N ILE A 91 -11.22 -5.38 -8.99
CA ILE A 91 -12.52 -4.70 -9.06
C ILE A 91 -13.58 -5.56 -9.77
N ARG A 92 -13.19 -6.31 -10.81
CA ARG A 92 -14.11 -7.22 -11.52
C ARG A 92 -14.59 -8.37 -10.64
N GLU A 93 -13.76 -8.85 -9.73
CA GLU A 93 -14.02 -10.02 -8.90
C GLU A 93 -14.62 -9.66 -7.54
N HIS A 94 -14.41 -8.42 -7.07
CA HIS A 94 -14.81 -7.98 -5.74
C HIS A 94 -15.54 -6.62 -5.79
N ARG A 95 -16.60 -6.48 -4.99
CA ARG A 95 -17.33 -5.22 -4.84
C ARG A 95 -16.51 -4.21 -4.01
N GLY A 96 -17.01 -2.99 -3.82
CA GLY A 96 -16.39 -1.97 -2.96
C GLY A 96 -15.85 -0.78 -3.74
N THR A 97 -15.46 0.28 -3.04
CA THR A 97 -14.88 1.49 -3.62
C THR A 97 -13.37 1.33 -3.73
N PRO A 98 -12.77 1.45 -4.93
CA PRO A 98 -11.32 1.39 -5.08
C PRO A 98 -10.69 2.62 -4.45
N ILE A 99 -9.69 2.38 -3.62
CA ILE A 99 -8.96 3.42 -2.90
C ILE A 99 -7.45 3.22 -3.04
N LEU A 100 -6.71 4.31 -2.86
CA LEU A 100 -5.26 4.31 -2.85
C LEU A 100 -4.73 5.06 -1.62
N PHE A 101 -3.72 4.48 -0.98
CA PHE A 101 -2.87 5.17 -0.01
C PHE A 101 -1.51 5.44 -0.63
N LEU A 102 -0.97 6.62 -0.37
CA LEU A 102 0.40 7.01 -0.73
C LEU A 102 1.23 7.15 0.55
N MET A 103 2.42 6.55 0.53
CA MET A 103 3.34 6.55 1.66
C MET A 103 4.68 7.16 1.22
N PRO A 104 4.78 8.50 1.14
CA PRO A 104 6.00 9.16 0.72
C PRO A 104 7.11 8.98 1.75
N LEU A 105 8.34 8.86 1.26
CA LEU A 105 9.55 8.99 2.08
C LEU A 105 9.83 10.47 2.33
N LEU A 106 10.02 10.84 3.59
CA LEU A 106 10.33 12.20 4.03
C LEU A 106 11.77 12.30 4.53
N THR A 107 12.38 13.47 4.29
CA THR A 107 13.66 13.84 4.89
C THR A 107 13.49 14.05 6.41
N PRO A 108 14.58 14.06 7.20
CA PRO A 108 14.48 14.39 8.63
C PRO A 108 13.75 15.71 8.91
N GLU A 109 13.87 16.68 8.00
CA GLU A 109 13.28 18.02 8.08
C GLU A 109 11.81 18.06 7.62
N GLY A 110 11.25 16.93 7.17
CA GLY A 110 9.83 16.80 6.79
C GLY A 110 9.56 16.90 5.29
N TYR A 111 10.52 17.26 4.45
CA TYR A 111 10.27 17.42 3.01
C TYR A 111 10.12 16.08 2.27
N PHE A 112 9.36 16.06 1.17
CA PHE A 112 9.30 14.91 0.27
C PHE A 112 10.68 14.57 -0.32
N SER A 113 11.19 13.40 0.04
CA SER A 113 12.48 12.92 -0.46
C SER A 113 12.43 12.70 -1.97
N ARG A 114 13.51 13.09 -2.65
CA ARG A 114 13.77 12.78 -4.07
C ARG A 114 15.03 11.93 -4.23
N ASN A 115 15.53 11.35 -3.13
CA ASN A 115 16.75 10.55 -3.10
C ASN A 115 16.52 9.12 -3.64
N ARG A 116 16.39 9.04 -4.95
CA ARG A 116 16.00 7.82 -5.68
C ARG A 116 17.02 6.68 -5.62
N LYS A 117 18.30 6.99 -5.39
CA LYS A 117 19.39 5.99 -5.43
C LYS A 117 19.63 5.39 -4.06
N SER A 118 20.02 6.20 -3.08
CA SER A 118 20.40 5.65 -1.77
C SER A 118 19.21 5.25 -0.91
N ALA A 119 18.01 5.80 -1.17
CA ALA A 119 16.81 5.39 -0.44
C ALA A 119 16.10 4.16 -1.02
N LYS A 120 16.49 3.69 -2.22
CA LYS A 120 15.83 2.54 -2.86
C LYS A 120 15.85 1.27 -1.98
N PRO A 121 16.97 0.87 -1.35
CA PRO A 121 16.97 -0.31 -0.47
C PRO A 121 16.03 -0.16 0.73
N LEU A 122 15.95 1.04 1.31
CA LEU A 122 15.02 1.34 2.40
C LEU A 122 13.56 1.23 1.95
N ILE A 123 13.20 1.85 0.81
CA ILE A 123 11.84 1.78 0.26
C ILE A 123 11.47 0.33 -0.10
N GLN A 124 12.40 -0.44 -0.68
CA GLN A 124 12.20 -1.86 -0.95
C GLN A 124 11.96 -2.67 0.32
N TRP A 125 12.72 -2.39 1.38
CA TRP A 125 12.50 -3.06 2.66
C TRP A 125 11.14 -2.72 3.26
N VAL A 126 10.73 -1.44 3.24
CA VAL A 126 9.41 -1.02 3.72
C VAL A 126 8.28 -1.61 2.89
N GLU A 127 8.39 -1.64 1.56
CA GLU A 127 7.41 -2.27 0.67
C GLU A 127 7.17 -3.75 1.03
N LYS A 128 8.26 -4.51 1.28
CA LYS A 128 8.16 -5.90 1.72
C LYS A 128 7.47 -6.06 3.06
N MET A 129 7.78 -5.20 4.03
CA MET A 129 7.15 -5.22 5.35
C MET A 129 5.66 -4.90 5.26
N LEU A 130 5.28 -3.87 4.50
CA LEU A 130 3.88 -3.50 4.24
C LEU A 130 3.12 -4.62 3.53
N PHE A 131 3.75 -5.31 2.59
CA PHE A 131 3.14 -6.46 1.94
C PHE A 131 2.91 -7.63 2.92
N GLY A 132 3.83 -7.89 3.85
CA GLY A 132 3.62 -8.86 4.93
C GLY A 132 2.40 -8.53 5.79
N VAL A 133 2.25 -7.25 6.18
CA VAL A 133 1.06 -6.77 6.91
C VAL A 133 -0.21 -6.92 6.06
N ALA A 134 -0.14 -6.57 4.77
CA ALA A 134 -1.26 -6.70 3.84
C ALA A 134 -1.71 -8.15 3.66
N LEU A 135 -0.78 -9.12 3.59
CA LEU A 135 -1.11 -10.54 3.50
C LEU A 135 -1.85 -11.05 4.73
N ARG A 136 -1.46 -10.58 5.91
CA ARG A 136 -2.13 -10.96 7.14
C ARG A 136 -3.58 -10.45 7.19
N GLN A 137 -3.84 -9.26 6.67
CA GLN A 137 -5.20 -8.70 6.55
C GLN A 137 -5.97 -9.30 5.34
N ASN A 138 -5.26 -9.62 4.26
CA ASN A 138 -5.80 -10.17 3.02
C ASN A 138 -4.84 -11.20 2.41
N PRO A 139 -5.08 -12.50 2.65
CA PRO A 139 -4.28 -13.58 2.04
C PRO A 139 -4.29 -13.57 0.50
N GLU A 140 -5.30 -12.94 -0.11
CA GLU A 140 -5.51 -12.82 -1.56
C GLU A 140 -4.84 -11.58 -2.18
N CYS A 141 -4.09 -10.78 -1.39
CA CYS A 141 -3.36 -9.62 -1.89
C CYS A 141 -2.46 -10.01 -3.08
N ARG A 142 -2.47 -9.26 -4.18
CA ARG A 142 -2.01 -9.73 -5.51
C ARG A 142 -0.56 -9.41 -5.85
N ASN A 143 0.28 -9.00 -4.91
CA ASN A 143 1.71 -8.84 -5.19
C ASN A 143 2.28 -10.15 -5.75
N GLN A 144 3.12 -10.03 -6.78
CA GLN A 144 3.74 -11.18 -7.44
C GLN A 144 5.19 -11.40 -7.01
N ARG A 145 5.92 -10.32 -6.69
CA ARG A 145 7.34 -10.37 -6.34
C ARG A 145 7.55 -10.65 -4.86
N ASP A 146 8.62 -11.37 -4.54
CA ASP A 146 9.08 -11.66 -3.18
C ASP A 146 8.01 -12.29 -2.25
N THR A 147 7.02 -12.96 -2.84
CA THR A 147 5.87 -13.50 -2.10
C THR A 147 6.09 -14.91 -1.56
N LYS A 148 7.08 -15.65 -2.07
CA LYS A 148 7.27 -17.07 -1.74
C LYS A 148 7.41 -17.29 -0.23
N TYR A 149 8.31 -16.55 0.42
CA TYR A 149 8.49 -16.71 1.87
C TYR A 149 7.34 -16.08 2.65
N LEU A 150 6.87 -14.90 2.24
CA LEU A 150 5.78 -14.20 2.92
C LEU A 150 4.46 -14.98 2.90
N ARG A 151 4.22 -15.85 1.91
CA ARG A 151 3.03 -16.71 1.84
C ARG A 151 3.22 -18.09 2.46
N ASN A 152 4.42 -18.66 2.36
CA ASN A 152 4.63 -20.08 2.69
C ASN A 152 5.27 -20.30 4.06
N VAL A 153 5.94 -19.29 4.63
CA VAL A 153 6.52 -19.41 5.97
C VAL A 153 5.42 -19.18 6.99
N VAL A 154 5.21 -20.16 7.86
CA VAL A 154 4.26 -20.08 8.96
C VAL A 154 5.03 -19.97 10.26
N VAL A 155 4.82 -18.88 10.97
CA VAL A 155 5.20 -18.73 12.38
C VAL A 155 3.91 -18.62 13.17
N HIS A 156 3.55 -19.70 13.86
CA HIS A 156 2.24 -19.84 14.47
C HIS A 156 1.99 -18.71 15.49
N GLY A 157 0.88 -17.98 15.32
CA GLY A 157 0.55 -16.82 16.16
C GLY A 157 1.24 -15.51 15.77
N ILE A 158 2.04 -15.48 14.70
CA ILE A 158 2.79 -14.28 14.27
C ILE A 158 2.61 -14.02 12.76
N PHE A 159 2.95 -14.99 11.92
CA PHE A 159 2.90 -14.89 10.45
C PHE A 159 2.21 -16.10 9.83
N ASN A 160 1.19 -15.85 9.00
CA ASN A 160 0.36 -16.88 8.37
C ASN A 160 -0.28 -17.85 9.38
N SER A 161 -1.35 -18.52 8.98
CA SER A 161 -2.08 -19.46 9.86
C SER A 161 -1.81 -20.92 9.47
N ARG A 162 -1.56 -21.77 10.48
CA ARG A 162 -1.65 -23.23 10.32
C ARG A 162 -3.13 -23.66 10.22
N PRO A 163 -3.42 -24.87 9.69
CA PRO A 163 -4.78 -25.43 9.71
C PRO A 163 -5.34 -25.59 11.13
N VAL A 164 -6.67 -25.70 11.20
CA VAL A 164 -7.52 -25.59 12.40
C VAL A 164 -7.11 -26.56 13.52
N GLY A 165 -7.05 -26.05 14.76
CA GLY A 165 -6.78 -26.78 16.00
C GLY A 165 -6.76 -25.86 17.22
N GLN A 166 -6.82 -26.43 18.43
CA GLN A 166 -6.75 -25.65 19.68
C GLN A 166 -5.35 -25.03 19.81
N GLN A 167 -5.30 -23.71 20.00
CA GLN A 167 -4.03 -22.97 20.11
C GLN A 167 -3.53 -23.03 21.55
N GLY A 168 -2.23 -23.30 21.72
CA GLY A 168 -1.59 -23.31 23.04
C GLY A 168 -1.47 -21.91 23.66
N PRO A 169 -1.24 -21.82 24.98
CA PRO A 169 -1.09 -20.55 25.69
C PRO A 169 0.07 -19.70 25.15
N GLU A 170 1.15 -20.31 24.67
CA GLU A 170 2.31 -19.65 24.07
C GLU A 170 1.96 -18.86 22.80
N VAL A 171 1.01 -19.36 22.00
CA VAL A 171 0.53 -18.69 20.79
C VAL A 171 -0.22 -17.41 21.15
N THR A 172 -1.05 -17.49 22.19
CA THR A 172 -1.80 -16.33 22.69
C THR A 172 -0.87 -15.29 23.31
N ALA A 173 0.14 -15.73 24.05
CA ALA A 173 1.17 -14.86 24.61
C ALA A 173 1.97 -14.15 23.50
N ALA A 174 2.39 -14.89 22.46
CA ALA A 174 3.10 -14.33 21.32
C ALA A 174 2.26 -13.26 20.59
N ARG A 175 0.99 -13.55 20.31
CA ARG A 175 0.07 -12.58 19.69
C ARG A 175 0.03 -11.25 20.44
N ARG A 176 -0.17 -11.31 21.75
CA ARG A 176 -0.18 -10.12 22.61
C ARG A 176 1.16 -9.38 22.56
N MET A 177 2.28 -10.11 22.62
CA MET A 177 3.62 -9.52 22.55
C MET A 177 3.87 -8.82 21.20
N PHE A 178 3.36 -9.36 20.10
CA PHE A 178 3.55 -8.82 18.75
C PHE A 178 2.40 -7.91 18.26
N GLY A 179 1.54 -7.44 19.17
CA GLY A 179 0.53 -6.42 18.87
C GLY A 179 -0.75 -6.91 18.19
N GLU A 180 -1.04 -8.22 18.24
CA GLU A 180 -2.40 -8.73 18.02
C GLU A 180 -3.21 -8.50 19.31
N THR A 181 -4.14 -7.55 19.27
CA THR A 181 -5.20 -7.39 20.28
C THR A 181 -6.22 -8.50 20.18
#